data_AF-A0A1Z4R6P2-F1
#
_entry.id   AF-A0A1Z4R6P2-F1
#
_cell.length_a   1.000
_cell.length_b   1.000
_cell.length_c   1.000
_cell.angle_alpha   90.00
_cell.angle_beta   90.00
_cell.angle_gamma   90.00
#
_symmetry.space_group_name_H-M   'P 1'
#
loop_
_entity.id
_entity.type
_entity.pdbx_description
1 polymer ?
#
loop_
_entity_poly.entity_id
_entity_poly.type
_entity_poly.pdbx_seq_one_letter_code
_entity_poly.pdbx_strand_id
1 'polypeptide(L)'
;MPLTEKVKELITKSRIVSFAKWETSHPSTAIEIFQAADDAGKYLTDAELEQIQALAPNNSQYIPVVIKLRDRVTEIVDEAREQVLINFPDITSPGGGLYPSERAAACWRDFWHFLRCITYGIAGQHSQYTSSEGLHYMKLLYTELQVPLDAMIVGLKGIKTASLKRCEPSEQEAIAPYFDHLITKMAEFTSN
;
A
#
# COMPACT_ATOMS: atom_id res chain seq x y z
N MET A 1 -22.73 9.92 -8.29
CA MET A 1 -22.70 9.72 -9.76
C MET A 1 -22.05 8.36 -10.03
N PRO A 2 -22.60 7.52 -10.91
CA PRO A 2 -22.02 6.21 -11.19
C PRO A 2 -20.63 6.36 -11.85
N LEU A 3 -19.70 5.44 -11.56
CA LEU A 3 -18.39 5.41 -12.21
C LEU A 3 -18.56 5.15 -13.71
N THR A 4 -17.79 5.87 -14.53
CA THR A 4 -17.75 5.65 -15.98
C THR A 4 -17.13 4.30 -16.31
N GLU A 5 -17.42 3.75 -17.50
CA GLU A 5 -16.80 2.48 -17.95
C GLU A 5 -15.28 2.58 -18.01
N LYS A 6 -14.75 3.73 -18.45
CA LYS A 6 -13.31 4.03 -18.44
C LYS A 6 -12.72 3.90 -17.03
N VAL A 7 -13.38 4.46 -16.02
CA VAL A 7 -12.92 4.38 -14.62
C VAL A 7 -12.96 2.93 -14.11
N LYS A 8 -14.01 2.16 -14.42
CA LYS A 8 -14.10 0.75 -14.03
C LYS A 8 -12.98 -0.10 -14.64
N GLU A 9 -12.69 0.13 -15.92
CA GLU A 9 -11.59 -0.53 -16.61
C GLU A 9 -10.25 -0.19 -15.96
N LEU A 10 -10.00 1.10 -15.68
CA LEU A 10 -8.79 1.56 -15.02
C LEU A 10 -8.63 0.97 -13.61
N ILE A 11 -9.70 0.89 -12.82
CA ILE A 11 -9.69 0.23 -11.49
C ILE A 11 -9.21 -1.22 -11.63
N THR A 12 -9.75 -1.95 -12.60
CA THR A 12 -9.41 -3.36 -12.82
C THR A 12 -7.94 -3.54 -13.20
N LYS A 13 -7.39 -2.61 -13.96
CA LYS A 13 -5.99 -2.64 -14.44
C LYS A 13 -4.97 -2.06 -13.45
N SER A 14 -5.41 -1.32 -12.44
CA SER A 14 -4.56 -0.64 -11.45
C SER A 14 -4.02 -1.58 -10.36
N ARG A 15 -3.74 -2.85 -10.68
CA ARG A 15 -3.17 -3.82 -9.74
C ARG A 15 -1.68 -3.54 -9.55
N ILE A 16 -1.36 -2.80 -8.50
CA ILE A 16 0.01 -2.32 -8.30
C ILE A 16 0.97 -3.36 -7.75
N VAL A 17 0.52 -4.52 -7.27
CA VAL A 17 1.39 -5.57 -6.73
C VAL A 17 1.87 -6.49 -7.84
N SER A 18 3.12 -6.92 -7.80
CA SER A 18 3.65 -7.96 -8.68
C SER A 18 4.70 -8.81 -7.97
N PHE A 19 4.57 -10.13 -8.15
CA PHE A 19 5.50 -11.13 -7.64
C PHE A 19 6.37 -11.75 -8.75
N ALA A 20 6.30 -11.25 -9.99
CA ALA A 20 7.00 -11.84 -11.14
C ALA A 20 8.53 -11.89 -10.97
N LYS A 21 9.10 -10.95 -10.20
CA LYS A 21 10.55 -10.92 -9.91
C LYS A 21 10.97 -11.84 -8.76
N TRP A 22 10.01 -12.47 -8.07
CA TRP A 22 10.27 -13.24 -6.86
C TRP A 22 10.61 -14.70 -7.14
N GLU A 23 10.37 -15.18 -8.37
CA GLU A 23 10.64 -16.57 -8.81
C GLU A 23 12.10 -17.00 -8.60
N THR A 24 13.03 -16.04 -8.54
CA THR A 24 14.46 -16.30 -8.29
C THR A 24 14.83 -16.42 -6.81
N SER A 25 13.95 -15.95 -5.91
CA SER A 25 14.20 -15.89 -4.46
C SER A 25 13.20 -16.69 -3.63
N HIS A 26 12.07 -17.10 -4.21
CA HIS A 26 10.99 -17.79 -3.52
C HIS A 26 10.50 -18.99 -4.31
N PRO A 27 10.10 -20.10 -3.64
CA PRO A 27 9.42 -21.19 -4.30
C PRO A 27 8.06 -20.73 -4.83
N SER A 28 7.60 -21.32 -5.93
CA SER A 28 6.31 -20.97 -6.57
C SER A 28 5.14 -21.09 -5.59
N THR A 29 5.16 -22.10 -4.71
CA THR A 29 4.13 -22.31 -3.69
C THR A 29 4.05 -21.18 -2.66
N ALA A 30 5.16 -20.50 -2.34
CA ALA A 30 5.12 -19.33 -1.48
C ALA A 30 4.55 -18.13 -2.23
N ILE A 31 4.96 -17.93 -3.50
CA ILE A 31 4.46 -16.86 -4.37
C ILE A 31 2.93 -16.99 -4.55
N GLU A 32 2.42 -18.20 -4.72
CA GLU A 32 0.98 -18.48 -4.84
C GLU A 32 0.18 -18.00 -3.63
N ILE A 33 0.73 -18.09 -2.40
CA ILE A 33 0.07 -17.59 -1.18
C ILE A 33 -0.06 -16.06 -1.24
N PHE A 34 1.03 -15.36 -1.60
CA PHE A 34 1.01 -13.91 -1.76
C PHE A 34 0.04 -13.47 -2.86
N GLN A 35 0.04 -14.18 -3.99
CA GLN A 35 -0.85 -13.91 -5.11
C GLN A 35 -2.32 -14.10 -4.73
N ALA A 36 -2.66 -15.20 -4.05
CA ALA A 36 -4.01 -15.46 -3.58
C ALA A 36 -4.50 -14.41 -2.56
N ALA A 37 -3.62 -13.93 -1.67
CA ALA A 37 -3.95 -12.85 -0.75
C ALA A 37 -4.20 -11.52 -1.48
N ASP A 38 -3.40 -11.20 -2.52
CA ASP A 38 -3.62 -10.00 -3.32
C ASP A 38 -4.89 -10.08 -4.17
N ASP A 39 -5.17 -11.24 -4.77
CA ASP A 39 -6.42 -11.51 -5.52
C ASP A 39 -7.66 -11.34 -4.65
N ALA A 40 -7.57 -11.72 -3.37
CA ALA A 40 -8.64 -11.55 -2.39
C ALA A 40 -8.65 -10.14 -1.73
N GLY A 41 -7.68 -9.28 -2.05
CA GLY A 41 -7.57 -7.93 -1.47
C GLY A 41 -7.40 -7.90 0.05
N LYS A 42 -6.83 -8.96 0.64
CA LYS A 42 -6.75 -9.16 2.11
C LYS A 42 -5.33 -9.15 2.64
N TYR A 43 -5.13 -8.77 3.90
CA TYR A 43 -3.86 -9.01 4.55
C TYR A 43 -3.59 -10.51 4.71
N LEU A 44 -2.31 -10.90 4.78
CA LEU A 44 -1.92 -12.27 5.09
C LEU A 44 -2.40 -12.65 6.50
N THR A 45 -3.04 -13.80 6.59
CA THR A 45 -3.46 -14.41 7.86
C THR A 45 -2.28 -15.06 8.57
N ASP A 46 -2.43 -15.37 9.86
CA ASP A 46 -1.38 -16.05 10.62
C ASP A 46 -1.01 -17.41 10.00
N ALA A 47 -2.02 -18.18 9.57
CA ALA A 47 -1.80 -19.47 8.90
C ALA A 47 -1.05 -19.32 7.56
N GLU A 48 -1.32 -18.26 6.78
CA GLU A 48 -0.59 -17.99 5.53
C GLU A 48 0.85 -17.56 5.81
N LEU A 49 1.08 -16.75 6.84
CA LEU A 49 2.42 -16.35 7.27
C LEU A 49 3.24 -17.54 7.77
N GLU A 50 2.64 -18.44 8.54
CA GLU A 50 3.26 -19.70 8.98
C GLU A 50 3.65 -20.58 7.79
N GLN A 51 2.77 -20.70 6.79
CA GLN A 51 3.08 -21.45 5.56
C GLN A 51 4.22 -20.80 4.78
N ILE A 52 4.22 -19.47 4.62
CA ILE A 52 5.32 -18.73 3.99
C ILE A 52 6.62 -18.96 4.76
N GLN A 53 6.59 -18.96 6.10
CA GLN A 53 7.76 -19.21 6.94
C GLN A 53 8.34 -20.59 6.70
N ALA A 54 7.49 -21.62 6.59
CA ALA A 54 7.92 -22.99 6.33
C ALA A 54 8.55 -23.14 4.94
N LEU A 55 8.03 -22.43 3.94
CA LEU A 55 8.48 -22.48 2.55
C LEU A 55 9.72 -21.60 2.29
N ALA A 56 9.86 -20.49 3.02
CA ALA A 56 10.96 -19.53 2.90
C ALA A 56 11.49 -19.12 4.30
N PRO A 57 12.25 -19.99 4.99
CA PRO A 57 12.67 -19.76 6.38
C PRO A 57 13.49 -18.48 6.59
N ASN A 58 14.22 -18.04 5.56
CA ASN A 58 15.01 -16.81 5.60
C ASN A 58 14.14 -15.56 5.79
N ASN A 59 12.84 -15.63 5.52
CA ASN A 59 11.88 -14.52 5.65
C ASN A 59 11.24 -14.42 7.04
N SER A 60 11.51 -15.39 7.91
CA SER A 60 10.87 -15.51 9.23
C SER A 60 11.04 -14.28 10.13
N GLN A 61 12.16 -13.56 10.02
CA GLN A 61 12.48 -12.44 10.92
C GLN A 61 11.50 -11.26 10.81
N TYR A 62 10.82 -11.08 9.67
CA TYR A 62 9.90 -9.94 9.47
C TYR A 62 8.42 -10.29 9.67
N ILE A 63 8.08 -11.57 9.86
CA ILE A 63 6.71 -12.00 10.12
C ILE A 63 6.11 -11.32 11.36
N PRO A 64 6.81 -11.22 12.51
CA PRO A 64 6.27 -10.50 13.68
C PRO A 64 5.96 -9.03 13.39
N VAL A 65 6.79 -8.37 12.58
CA VAL A 65 6.56 -6.98 12.16
C VAL A 65 5.33 -6.87 11.27
N VAL A 66 5.16 -7.79 10.31
CA VAL A 66 3.99 -7.82 9.43
C VAL A 66 2.69 -8.01 10.20
N ILE A 67 2.66 -8.94 11.17
CA ILE A 67 1.52 -9.14 12.07
C ILE A 67 1.22 -7.87 12.86
N LYS A 68 2.25 -7.27 13.47
CA LYS A 68 2.14 -6.04 14.26
C LYS A 68 1.54 -4.88 13.43
N LEU A 69 1.98 -4.70 12.19
CA LEU A 69 1.46 -3.65 11.30
C LEU A 69 0.03 -3.95 10.84
N ARG A 70 -0.27 -5.20 10.47
CA ARG A 70 -1.62 -5.65 10.09
C ARG A 70 -2.62 -5.39 11.22
N ASP A 71 -2.29 -5.81 12.43
CA ASP A 71 -3.20 -5.73 13.58
C ASP A 71 -3.43 -4.29 14.07
N ARG A 72 -2.56 -3.35 13.65
CA ARG A 72 -2.65 -1.92 13.98
C ARG A 72 -3.01 -1.04 12.78
N VAL A 73 -3.45 -1.63 11.66
CA VAL A 73 -3.73 -0.92 10.41
C VAL A 73 -4.69 0.27 10.60
N THR A 74 -5.76 0.11 11.39
CA THR A 74 -6.74 1.17 11.63
C THR A 74 -6.10 2.40 12.25
N GLU A 75 -5.30 2.20 13.31
CA GLU A 75 -4.60 3.30 13.98
C GLU A 75 -3.57 3.97 13.07
N ILE A 76 -2.84 3.18 12.27
CA ILE A 76 -1.85 3.70 11.31
C ILE A 76 -2.52 4.58 10.24
N VAL A 77 -3.64 4.12 9.69
CA VAL A 77 -4.41 4.85 8.69
C VAL A 77 -5.03 6.12 9.29
N ASP A 78 -5.52 6.06 10.52
CA ASP A 78 -6.08 7.22 11.21
C ASP A 78 -5.00 8.29 11.49
N GLU A 79 -3.83 7.90 12.00
CA GLU A 79 -2.69 8.82 12.19
C GLU A 79 -2.24 9.45 10.86
N ALA A 80 -2.17 8.65 9.77
CA ALA A 80 -1.83 9.16 8.45
C ALA A 80 -2.88 10.14 7.90
N ARG A 81 -4.17 9.84 8.10
CA ARG A 81 -5.29 10.71 7.74
C ARG A 81 -5.20 12.06 8.46
N GLU A 82 -4.92 12.05 9.76
CA GLU A 82 -4.76 13.28 10.55
C GLU A 82 -3.65 14.17 9.98
N GLN A 83 -2.51 13.58 9.58
CA GLN A 83 -1.44 14.35 8.93
C GLN A 83 -1.92 15.01 7.63
N VAL A 84 -2.70 14.31 6.80
CA VAL A 84 -3.27 14.90 5.59
C VAL A 84 -4.20 16.07 5.92
N LEU A 85 -5.10 15.91 6.90
CA LEU A 85 -6.04 16.96 7.28
C LEU A 85 -5.34 18.18 7.89
N ILE A 86 -4.25 17.99 8.62
CA ILE A 86 -3.43 19.11 9.14
C ILE A 86 -2.75 19.87 8.01
N ASN A 87 -2.20 19.16 7.01
CA ASN A 87 -1.49 19.78 5.89
C ASN A 87 -2.44 20.39 4.86
N PHE A 88 -3.67 19.87 4.75
CA PHE A 88 -4.70 20.35 3.84
C PHE A 88 -6.06 20.51 4.56
N PRO A 89 -6.23 21.54 5.42
CA PRO A 89 -7.42 21.71 6.26
C PRO A 89 -8.76 21.72 5.51
N ASP A 90 -8.79 22.31 4.31
CA ASP A 90 -10.02 22.46 3.52
C ASP A 90 -10.24 21.32 2.51
N ILE A 91 -9.40 20.27 2.50
CA ILE A 91 -9.43 19.24 1.45
C ILE A 91 -10.75 18.44 1.43
N THR A 92 -11.45 18.36 2.56
CA THR A 92 -12.74 17.68 2.71
C THR A 92 -13.94 18.63 2.68
N SER A 93 -13.71 19.94 2.68
CA SER A 93 -14.75 20.97 2.59
C SER A 93 -15.29 21.08 1.15
N PRO A 94 -16.48 21.65 0.92
CA PRO A 94 -16.97 21.91 -0.44
C PRO A 94 -15.94 22.63 -1.32
N GLY A 95 -15.61 22.04 -2.47
CA GLY A 95 -14.56 22.53 -3.37
C GLY A 95 -13.16 21.92 -3.12
N GLY A 96 -12.96 21.22 -2.01
CA GLY A 96 -11.75 20.47 -1.71
C GLY A 96 -11.60 19.16 -2.51
N GLY A 97 -10.36 18.72 -2.71
CA GLY A 97 -10.02 17.55 -3.53
C GLY A 97 -10.55 16.20 -3.01
N LEU A 98 -10.98 16.12 -1.76
CA LEU A 98 -11.58 14.95 -1.12
C LEU A 98 -13.08 15.17 -0.78
N TYR A 99 -13.71 16.21 -1.31
CA TYR A 99 -15.16 16.40 -1.26
C TYR A 99 -15.84 15.83 -2.51
N PRO A 100 -17.01 15.16 -2.39
CA PRO A 100 -17.76 14.88 -1.16
C PRO A 100 -17.16 13.73 -0.34
N SER A 101 -17.75 13.43 0.83
CA SER A 101 -17.24 12.46 1.81
C SER A 101 -16.89 11.08 1.26
N GLU A 102 -17.54 10.65 0.17
CA GLU A 102 -17.24 9.39 -0.51
C GLU A 102 -15.83 9.39 -1.14
N ARG A 103 -15.33 10.54 -1.61
CA ARG A 103 -13.95 10.67 -2.10
C ARG A 103 -12.95 10.58 -0.97
N ALA A 104 -13.23 11.23 0.17
CA ALA A 104 -12.42 11.06 1.38
C ALA A 104 -12.39 9.59 1.82
N ALA A 105 -13.55 8.93 1.90
CA ALA A 105 -13.64 7.52 2.26
C ALA A 105 -12.86 6.60 1.29
N ALA A 106 -12.86 6.90 -0.01
CA ALA A 106 -12.03 6.19 -0.98
C ALA A 106 -10.53 6.42 -0.73
N CYS A 107 -10.11 7.66 -0.49
CA CYS A 107 -8.71 7.99 -0.18
C CYS A 107 -8.20 7.23 1.07
N TRP A 108 -8.99 7.17 2.14
CA TRP A 108 -8.61 6.44 3.35
C TRP A 108 -8.58 4.92 3.15
N ARG A 109 -9.43 4.39 2.26
CA ARG A 109 -9.38 2.99 1.84
C ARG A 109 -8.10 2.68 1.05
N ASP A 110 -7.65 3.61 0.20
CA ASP A 110 -6.39 3.47 -0.53
C ASP A 110 -5.20 3.38 0.45
N PHE A 111 -5.20 4.15 1.55
CA PHE A 111 -4.16 4.02 2.59
C PHE A 111 -4.08 2.61 3.19
N TRP A 112 -5.25 2.02 3.49
CA TRP A 112 -5.33 0.63 3.95
C TRP A 112 -4.77 -0.34 2.89
N HIS A 113 -5.15 -0.16 1.62
CA HIS A 113 -4.63 -1.01 0.54
C HIS A 113 -3.13 -0.83 0.31
N PHE A 114 -2.58 0.37 0.45
CA PHE A 114 -1.15 0.61 0.31
C PHE A 114 -0.35 -0.04 1.42
N LEU A 115 -0.79 0.07 2.68
CA LEU A 115 -0.13 -0.62 3.77
C LEU A 115 -0.18 -2.14 3.58
N ARG A 116 -1.28 -2.70 3.07
CA ARG A 116 -1.37 -4.13 2.69
C ARG A 116 -0.28 -4.50 1.68
N CYS A 117 -0.16 -3.75 0.57
CA CYS A 117 0.87 -3.99 -0.45
C CYS A 117 2.29 -3.92 0.15
N ILE A 118 2.55 -2.92 1.01
CA ILE A 118 3.83 -2.78 1.73
C ILE A 118 4.10 -4.03 2.59
N THR A 119 3.11 -4.52 3.33
CA THR A 119 3.29 -5.71 4.18
C THR A 119 3.61 -6.98 3.39
N TYR A 120 3.12 -7.12 2.15
CA TYR A 120 3.55 -8.21 1.28
C TYR A 120 5.05 -8.09 0.95
N GLY A 121 5.49 -6.90 0.54
CA GLY A 121 6.90 -6.64 0.29
C GLY A 121 7.78 -7.01 1.48
N ILE A 122 7.39 -6.60 2.69
CA ILE A 122 8.10 -6.91 3.94
C ILE A 122 8.13 -8.43 4.20
N ALA A 123 6.98 -9.11 4.13
CA ALA A 123 6.89 -10.56 4.35
C ALA A 123 7.69 -11.37 3.30
N GLY A 124 7.76 -10.87 2.07
CA GLY A 124 8.55 -11.47 0.99
C GLY A 124 10.00 -11.00 0.91
N GLN A 125 10.45 -10.14 1.84
CA GLN A 125 11.79 -9.53 1.80
C GLN A 125 12.19 -8.91 0.45
N HIS A 126 11.22 -8.38 -0.30
CA HIS A 126 11.45 -7.86 -1.64
C HIS A 126 10.87 -6.45 -1.78
N SER A 127 11.74 -5.42 -1.76
CA SER A 127 11.32 -4.01 -1.80
C SER A 127 10.68 -3.62 -3.14
N GLN A 128 11.05 -4.28 -4.23
CA GLN A 128 10.41 -4.10 -5.55
C GLN A 128 9.18 -5.01 -5.69
N TYR A 129 8.13 -4.75 -4.94
CA TYR A 129 6.87 -5.52 -4.96
C TYR A 129 5.80 -4.92 -5.89
N THR A 130 6.14 -3.87 -6.66
CA THR A 130 5.17 -3.15 -7.49
C THR A 130 5.26 -3.47 -8.99
N SER A 131 4.11 -3.57 -9.67
CA SER A 131 3.97 -3.66 -11.11
C SER A 131 4.14 -2.28 -11.79
N SER A 132 5.04 -2.17 -12.76
CA SER A 132 5.16 -0.95 -13.57
C SER A 132 3.91 -0.69 -14.43
N GLU A 133 3.29 -1.75 -14.95
CA GLU A 133 2.02 -1.66 -15.69
C GLU A 133 0.87 -1.25 -14.77
N GLY A 134 0.76 -1.88 -13.60
CA GLY A 134 -0.26 -1.53 -12.62
C GLY A 134 -0.15 -0.09 -12.13
N LEU A 135 1.07 0.39 -11.86
CA LEU A 135 1.33 1.78 -11.52
C LEU A 135 0.99 2.74 -12.67
N HIS A 136 1.27 2.37 -13.92
CA HIS A 136 0.87 3.17 -15.09
C HIS A 136 -0.65 3.37 -15.14
N TYR A 137 -1.43 2.29 -15.01
CA TYR A 137 -2.89 2.40 -14.99
C TYR A 137 -3.42 3.14 -13.76
N MET A 138 -2.76 3.00 -12.61
CA MET A 138 -3.12 3.77 -11.43
C MET A 138 -2.88 5.27 -11.62
N LYS A 139 -1.80 5.67 -12.30
CA LYS A 139 -1.57 7.07 -12.68
C LYS A 139 -2.71 7.59 -13.56
N LEU A 140 -3.12 6.82 -14.57
CA LEU A 140 -4.25 7.18 -15.43
C LEU A 140 -5.57 7.28 -14.64
N LEU A 141 -5.82 6.33 -13.73
CA LEU A 141 -6.99 6.33 -12.84
C LEU A 141 -7.02 7.58 -11.96
N TYR A 142 -5.90 7.90 -11.30
CA TYR A 142 -5.80 9.03 -10.39
C TYR A 142 -5.92 10.37 -11.12
N THR A 143 -5.39 10.47 -12.35
CA THR A 143 -5.61 11.64 -13.22
C THR A 143 -7.08 11.77 -13.60
N GLU A 144 -7.73 10.68 -14.04
CA GLU A 144 -9.15 10.68 -14.42
C GLU A 144 -10.06 11.08 -13.25
N LEU A 145 -9.74 10.59 -12.05
CA LEU A 145 -10.48 10.89 -10.82
C LEU A 145 -10.06 12.19 -10.13
N GLN A 146 -9.10 12.92 -10.70
CA GLN A 146 -8.53 14.16 -10.15
C GLN A 146 -8.13 13.99 -8.67
N VAL A 147 -7.45 12.89 -8.36
CA VAL A 147 -6.98 12.59 -7.00
C VAL A 147 -5.91 13.62 -6.62
N PRO A 148 -6.00 14.24 -5.42
CA PRO A 148 -4.97 15.18 -4.96
C PRO A 148 -3.68 14.43 -4.58
N LEU A 149 -2.78 14.27 -5.55
CA LEU A 149 -1.56 13.47 -5.39
C LEU A 149 -0.65 14.00 -4.28
N ASP A 150 -0.55 15.32 -4.09
CA ASP A 150 0.25 15.89 -3.00
C ASP A 150 -0.24 15.42 -1.61
N ALA A 151 -1.56 15.36 -1.43
CA ALA A 151 -2.19 14.83 -0.22
C ALA A 151 -1.96 13.32 -0.08
N MET A 152 -1.99 12.57 -1.19
CA MET A 152 -1.66 11.14 -1.21
C MET A 152 -0.22 10.88 -0.74
N ILE A 153 0.74 11.69 -1.19
CA ILE A 153 2.15 11.58 -0.78
C ILE A 153 2.33 11.90 0.71
N VAL A 154 1.65 12.94 1.21
CA VAL A 154 1.64 13.23 2.66
C VAL A 154 1.06 12.07 3.45
N GLY A 155 -0.03 11.48 2.97
CA GLY A 155 -0.65 10.28 3.56
C GLY A 155 0.31 9.09 3.63
N LEU A 156 0.97 8.74 2.52
CA LEU A 156 1.94 7.63 2.49
C LEU A 156 3.15 7.87 3.42
N LYS A 157 3.65 9.11 3.52
CA LYS A 157 4.67 9.48 4.51
C LYS A 157 4.16 9.36 5.94
N GLY A 158 2.88 9.69 6.17
CA GLY A 158 2.18 9.46 7.44
C GLY A 158 2.10 7.97 7.78
N ILE A 159 1.72 7.12 6.83
CA ILE A 159 1.67 5.66 6.99
C ILE A 159 3.06 5.12 7.36
N LYS A 160 4.12 5.56 6.67
CA LYS A 160 5.50 5.22 7.03
C LYS A 160 5.81 5.60 8.48
N THR A 161 5.58 6.86 8.83
CA THR A 161 5.90 7.39 10.17
C THR A 161 5.16 6.62 11.27
N ALA A 162 3.85 6.44 11.11
CA ALA A 162 3.01 5.72 12.08
C ALA A 162 3.37 4.22 12.15
N SER A 163 3.75 3.60 11.04
CA SER A 163 4.21 2.20 11.03
C SER A 163 5.55 2.04 11.76
N LEU A 164 6.53 2.90 11.47
CA LEU A 164 7.86 2.83 12.09
C LEU A 164 7.82 3.09 13.59
N LYS A 165 6.92 3.96 14.08
CA LYS A 165 6.70 4.20 15.52
C LYS A 165 6.31 2.94 16.32
N ARG A 166 5.79 1.91 15.66
CA ARG A 166 5.40 0.63 16.27
C ARG A 166 6.54 -0.40 16.27
N CYS A 167 7.68 -0.06 15.70
CA CYS A 167 8.79 -0.97 15.48
C CYS A 167 10.03 -0.53 16.28
N GLU A 168 10.85 -1.50 16.67
CA GLU A 168 12.14 -1.22 17.31
C GLU A 168 13.12 -0.58 16.31
N PRO A 169 14.15 0.18 16.74
CA PRO A 169 15.04 0.90 15.83
C PRO A 169 15.64 0.03 14.70
N SER A 170 16.07 -1.20 15.02
CA SER A 170 16.60 -2.14 14.01
C SER A 170 15.54 -2.59 13.01
N GLU A 171 14.29 -2.77 13.45
CA GLU A 171 13.15 -3.09 12.57
C GLU A 171 12.83 -1.89 11.68
N GLN A 172 12.92 -0.67 12.21
CA GLN A 172 12.63 0.56 11.47
C GLN A 172 13.55 0.73 10.26
N GLU A 173 14.86 0.59 10.47
CA GLU A 173 15.86 0.66 9.39
C GLU A 173 15.60 -0.41 8.33
N ALA A 174 15.24 -1.62 8.76
CA ALA A 174 14.99 -2.73 7.87
C ALA A 174 13.72 -2.57 7.01
N ILE A 175 12.64 -2.01 7.57
CA ILE A 175 11.36 -1.91 6.84
C ILE A 175 11.13 -0.57 6.14
N ALA A 176 11.86 0.49 6.50
CA ALA A 176 11.72 1.80 5.86
C ALA A 176 11.81 1.77 4.31
N PRO A 177 12.72 0.99 3.69
CA PRO A 177 12.83 0.93 2.23
C PRO A 177 11.56 0.45 1.50
N TYR A 178 10.71 -0.36 2.14
CA TYR A 178 9.47 -0.84 1.52
C TYR A 178 8.43 0.28 1.40
N PHE A 179 8.38 1.19 2.38
CA PHE A 179 7.55 2.38 2.31
C PHE A 179 8.13 3.39 1.32
N ASP A 180 9.45 3.59 1.35
CA ASP A 180 10.15 4.54 0.46
C ASP A 180 9.99 4.17 -1.00
N HIS A 181 10.00 2.88 -1.32
CA HIS A 181 9.71 2.39 -2.66
C HIS A 181 8.34 2.88 -3.17
N LEU A 182 7.27 2.67 -2.42
CA LEU A 182 5.93 3.10 -2.84
C LEU A 182 5.79 4.62 -2.87
N ILE A 183 6.32 5.34 -1.86
CA ILE A 183 6.31 6.81 -1.84
C ILE A 183 7.01 7.37 -3.08
N THR A 184 8.16 6.80 -3.45
CA THR A 184 8.92 7.22 -4.63
C THR A 184 8.13 6.96 -5.91
N LYS A 185 7.54 5.77 -6.05
CA LYS A 185 6.70 5.44 -7.22
C LYS A 185 5.46 6.31 -7.35
N MET A 186 4.86 6.69 -6.23
CA MET A 186 3.73 7.62 -6.23
C MET A 186 4.16 9.06 -6.54
N ALA A 187 5.33 9.49 -6.09
CA ALA A 187 5.86 10.82 -6.40
C ALA A 187 6.21 10.98 -7.89
N GLU A 188 6.56 9.89 -8.59
CA GLU A 188 6.74 9.89 -10.05
C GLU A 188 5.43 10.26 -10.80
N PHE A 189 4.26 10.23 -10.15
CA PHE A 189 3.00 10.60 -10.79
C PHE A 189 2.86 12.12 -10.94
N THR A 190 3.46 12.89 -10.03
CA THR A 190 3.41 14.37 -10.05
C THR A 190 4.46 14.99 -10.96
N SER A 191 5.51 14.23 -11.30
CA SER A 191 6.55 14.67 -12.23
C SER A 191 6.04 14.52 -13.67
N ASN A 192 5.92 15.66 -14.38
CA ASN A 192 5.65 15.74 -15.81
C ASN A 192 6.93 15.50 -16.63
#